data_AF-A0A2B8A4P8-F1
#
_entry.id   AF-A0A2B8A4P8-F1
#
_cell.length_a   1.000
_cell.length_b   1.000
_cell.length_c   1.000
_cell.angle_alpha   90.00
_cell.angle_beta   90.00
_cell.angle_gamma   90.00
#
_symmetry.space_group_name_H-M   'P 1'
#
loop_
_entity.id
_entity.type
_entity.pdbx_description
1 polymer ?
#
loop_
_entity_poly.entity_id
_entity_poly.type
_entity_poly.pdbx_seq_one_letter_code
_entity_poly.pdbx_strand_id
1 'polypeptide(L)'
;IIVISFPEPPREEAPQPEAIPLHIVFEDDCLVVLNKPAGMVVHPACQNWSGTLVNALTYHFQNLPEMKGNRGRPGLVHRIDKDTSGLLVIAKTEEVIQS
;
A
#
# COMPACT_ATOMS: atom_id res chain seq x y z
N ILE A 1 -15.63 39.17 -6.31
CA ILE A 1 -14.26 38.81 -5.88
C ILE A 1 -14.17 37.29 -5.97
N ILE A 2 -13.33 36.73 -6.84
CA ILE A 2 -13.10 35.28 -6.93
C ILE A 2 -11.79 35.01 -6.20
N VAL A 3 -11.84 34.18 -5.16
CA VAL A 3 -10.65 33.74 -4.42
C VAL A 3 -10.29 32.36 -4.95
N ILE A 4 -9.09 32.24 -5.52
CA ILE A 4 -8.51 30.95 -5.91
C ILE A 4 -7.52 30.59 -4.81
N SER A 5 -7.80 29.52 -4.06
CA SER A 5 -6.84 28.90 -3.14
C SER A 5 -6.21 27.70 -3.83
N PHE A 6 -4.88 27.62 -3.83
CA PHE A 6 -4.20 26.39 -4.22
C PHE A 6 -4.35 25.34 -3.11
N PRO A 7 -4.59 24.06 -3.45
CA PRO A 7 -4.52 22.99 -2.46
C PRO A 7 -3.10 22.91 -1.90
N GLU A 8 -2.97 22.57 -0.62
CA GLU A 8 -1.66 22.29 -0.03
C GLU A 8 -0.93 21.23 -0.86
N PRO A 9 0.39 21.37 -1.06
CA PRO A 9 1.17 20.38 -1.80
C PRO A 9 0.96 19.00 -1.16
N PRO A 10 0.81 17.93 -1.97
CA PRO A 10 0.66 16.59 -1.42
C PRO A 10 1.84 16.30 -0.51
N ARG A 11 1.57 15.82 0.70
CA ARG A 11 2.64 15.31 1.57
C ARG A 11 3.27 14.10 0.88
N GLU A 12 4.49 14.26 0.40
CA GLU A 12 5.37 13.16 -0.02
C GLU A 12 6.03 12.51 1.22
N GLU A 13 5.24 12.24 2.26
CA GLU A 13 5.74 11.55 3.44
C GLU A 13 5.69 10.04 3.20
N ALA A 14 6.79 9.37 3.56
CA ALA A 14 6.81 7.91 3.53
C ALA A 14 5.68 7.36 4.43
N PRO A 15 4.97 6.30 3.98
CA PRO A 15 3.88 5.71 4.75
C PRO A 15 4.37 5.28 6.13
N GLN A 16 3.73 5.80 7.18
CA GLN A 16 4.07 5.44 8.55
C GLN A 16 3.57 4.02 8.86
N PRO A 17 4.39 3.16 9.49
CA PRO A 17 3.97 1.82 9.89
C PRO A 17 2.79 1.84 10.89
N GLU A 18 1.77 1.04 10.64
CA GLU A 18 0.61 0.88 11.53
C GLU A 18 0.33 -0.60 11.83
N ALA A 19 0.09 -0.92 13.10
CA ALA A 19 -0.19 -2.27 13.58
C ALA A 19 -1.62 -2.75 13.22
N ILE A 20 -1.95 -2.78 11.93
CA ILE A 20 -3.24 -3.21 11.40
C ILE A 20 -3.14 -4.70 11.02
N PRO A 21 -4.00 -5.59 11.53
CA PRO A 21 -3.96 -7.01 11.19
C PRO A 21 -4.13 -7.26 9.68
N LEU A 22 -3.31 -8.16 9.13
CA LEU A 22 -3.40 -8.60 7.74
C LEU A 22 -4.01 -10.01 7.67
N HIS A 23 -4.97 -10.20 6.77
CA HIS A 23 -5.54 -11.52 6.50
C HIS A 23 -4.72 -12.22 5.42
N ILE A 24 -3.63 -12.86 5.83
CA ILE A 24 -2.73 -13.61 4.96
C ILE A 24 -3.35 -14.97 4.65
N VAL A 25 -3.52 -15.29 3.36
CA VAL A 25 -4.03 -16.58 2.89
C VAL A 25 -2.91 -17.51 2.42
N PHE A 26 -1.78 -16.94 2.03
CA PHE A 26 -0.57 -17.66 1.65
C PHE A 26 0.66 -16.76 1.87
N GLU A 27 1.76 -17.35 2.31
CA GLU A 27 3.04 -16.68 2.45
C GLU A 27 4.18 -17.67 2.23
N ASP A 28 5.18 -17.26 1.45
CA ASP A 28 6.47 -17.93 1.33
C ASP A 28 7.61 -16.90 1.38
N ASP A 29 8.82 -17.30 1.02
CA ASP A 29 9.99 -16.43 1.06
C ASP A 29 9.94 -15.30 0.00
N CYS A 30 9.17 -15.49 -1.07
CA CYS A 30 9.16 -14.63 -2.25
C CYS A 30 7.97 -13.66 -2.28
N LEU A 31 6.80 -14.07 -1.78
CA LEU A 31 5.58 -13.27 -1.82
C LEU A 31 4.61 -13.57 -0.68
N VAL A 32 3.63 -12.68 -0.53
CA VAL A 32 2.45 -12.87 0.33
C VAL A 32 1.21 -12.69 -0.52
N VAL A 33 0.22 -13.56 -0.33
CA VAL A 33 -1.14 -13.34 -0.80
C VAL A 33 -2.01 -13.01 0.41
N LEU A 34 -2.67 -11.86 0.38
CA LEU A 34 -3.57 -11.43 1.43
C LEU A 34 -4.97 -11.15 0.86
N ASN A 35 -5.99 -11.32 1.69
CA ASN A 35 -7.36 -10.96 1.34
C ASN A 35 -7.71 -9.60 1.98
N LYS A 36 -7.70 -8.53 1.17
CA LYS A 36 -8.02 -7.18 1.64
C LYS A 36 -9.54 -7.05 1.84
N PRO A 37 -10.01 -6.56 2.99
CA PRO A 37 -11.43 -6.26 3.17
C PRO A 37 -11.88 -5.06 2.31
N ALA A 38 -13.17 -4.99 2.02
CA ALA A 38 -13.80 -3.78 1.49
C ALA A 38 -13.73 -2.65 2.55
N GLY A 39 -13.66 -1.40 2.11
CA GLY A 39 -13.50 -0.21 2.95
C GLY A 39 -12.05 0.18 3.24
N MET A 40 -11.07 -0.70 2.98
CA MET A 40 -9.64 -0.42 3.17
C MET A 40 -9.01 0.15 1.89
N VAL A 41 -8.37 1.30 2.00
CA VAL A 41 -7.57 1.91 0.92
C VAL A 41 -6.23 1.18 0.79
N VAL A 42 -5.75 0.97 -0.43
CA VAL A 42 -4.48 0.25 -0.67
C VAL A 42 -3.26 1.10 -0.30
N HIS A 43 -3.13 2.30 -0.85
CA HIS A 43 -1.96 3.17 -0.66
C HIS A 43 -2.42 4.58 -0.24
N PRO A 44 -1.65 5.29 0.61
CA PRO A 44 -1.97 6.65 1.03
C PRO A 44 -2.35 7.57 -0.14
N ALA A 45 -3.45 8.29 0.01
CA ALA A 45 -3.91 9.24 -0.98
C ALA A 45 -4.63 10.39 -0.28
N CYS A 46 -5.00 11.43 -1.03
CA CYS A 46 -5.78 12.53 -0.49
C CYS A 46 -6.96 12.02 0.35
N GLN A 47 -7.08 12.52 1.58
CA GLN A 47 -8.07 12.14 2.59
C GLN A 47 -7.92 10.73 3.21
N ASN A 48 -6.91 9.94 2.83
CA ASN A 48 -6.65 8.59 3.34
C ASN A 48 -5.13 8.38 3.49
N TRP A 49 -4.50 9.09 4.44
CA TRP A 49 -3.04 9.06 4.61
C TRP A 49 -2.54 7.98 5.59
N SER A 50 -3.44 7.50 6.45
CA SER A 50 -3.23 6.43 7.43
C SER A 50 -4.28 5.34 7.25
N GLY A 51 -4.15 4.22 7.97
CA GLY A 51 -5.14 3.14 7.94
C GLY A 51 -5.17 2.38 6.62
N THR A 52 -4.16 2.52 5.76
CA THR A 52 -4.10 1.88 4.45
C THR A 52 -3.39 0.53 4.51
N LEU A 53 -3.56 -0.29 3.46
CA LEU A 53 -2.84 -1.56 3.34
C LEU A 53 -1.32 -1.34 3.37
N VAL A 54 -0.80 -0.29 2.72
CA VAL A 54 0.64 0.00 2.76
C VAL A 54 1.11 0.34 4.17
N ASN A 55 0.33 1.05 4.98
CA ASN A 55 0.68 1.30 6.39
C ASN A 55 0.78 -0.02 7.19
N ALA A 56 -0.12 -0.95 6.91
CA ALA A 56 -0.07 -2.29 7.50
C ALA A 56 1.17 -3.08 7.02
N LEU A 57 1.44 -3.07 5.71
CA LEU A 57 2.57 -3.78 5.12
C LEU A 57 3.90 -3.27 5.67
N THR A 58 4.08 -1.95 5.81
CA THR A 58 5.33 -1.38 6.36
C THR A 58 5.54 -1.67 7.84
N TYR A 59 4.48 -2.06 8.57
CA TYR A 59 4.59 -2.54 9.94
C TYR A 59 4.97 -4.02 10.03
N HIS A 60 4.31 -4.88 9.25
CA HIS A 60 4.49 -6.33 9.34
C HIS A 60 5.73 -6.84 8.58
N PHE A 61 6.15 -6.14 7.54
CA PHE A 61 7.27 -6.53 6.71
C PHE A 61 8.35 -5.45 6.69
N GLN A 62 9.57 -5.86 7.01
CA GLN A 62 10.73 -4.97 6.94
C GLN A 62 11.33 -5.04 5.53
N ASN A 63 11.60 -3.87 4.94
CA ASN A 63 12.33 -3.73 3.67
C ASN A 63 11.69 -4.42 2.46
N LEU A 64 10.38 -4.36 2.32
CA LEU A 64 9.71 -4.76 1.08
C LEU A 64 10.26 -3.95 -0.11
N PRO A 65 10.46 -4.58 -1.27
CA PRO A 65 11.02 -3.94 -2.47
C PRO A 65 10.03 -2.92 -3.06
N GLU A 66 10.50 -2.00 -3.91
CA GLU A 66 9.65 -1.05 -4.62
C GLU A 66 9.78 -1.19 -6.14
N MET A 67 8.65 -1.18 -6.84
CA MET A 67 8.66 -1.18 -8.30
C MET A 67 9.27 0.13 -8.82
N LYS A 68 10.16 0.02 -9.82
CA LYS A 68 10.82 1.19 -10.42
C LYS A 68 9.78 2.20 -10.95
N GLY A 69 9.86 3.43 -10.46
CA GLY A 69 8.92 4.50 -10.81
C GLY A 69 7.64 4.55 -9.96
N ASN A 70 7.48 3.67 -8.98
CA ASN A 70 6.32 3.57 -8.10
C ASN A 70 6.73 3.73 -6.63
N ARG A 71 7.46 4.82 -6.32
CA ARG A 71 8.00 5.07 -4.98
C ARG A 71 6.90 5.18 -3.92
N GLY A 72 7.20 4.72 -2.71
CA GLY A 72 6.27 4.75 -1.57
C GLY A 72 5.22 3.64 -1.59
N ARG A 73 5.37 2.66 -2.50
CA ARG A 73 4.43 1.54 -2.68
C ARG A 73 5.11 0.18 -2.48
N PRO A 74 5.74 -0.03 -1.32
CA PRO A 74 6.55 -1.22 -1.08
C PRO A 74 5.73 -2.52 -1.20
N GLY A 75 6.26 -3.49 -1.93
CA GLY A 75 5.67 -4.79 -2.21
C GLY A 75 4.46 -4.78 -3.16
N LEU A 76 3.93 -3.62 -3.54
CA LEU A 76 2.73 -3.54 -4.37
C LEU A 76 3.04 -3.73 -5.85
N VAL A 77 2.50 -4.81 -6.42
CA VAL A 77 2.49 -5.08 -7.87
C VAL A 77 1.18 -4.67 -8.55
N HIS A 78 0.08 -4.62 -7.79
CA HIS A 78 -1.23 -4.17 -8.26
C HIS A 78 -2.07 -3.60 -7.12
N ARG A 79 -3.26 -3.08 -7.45
CA ARG A 79 -4.23 -2.57 -6.47
C ARG A 79 -5.65 -2.92 -6.86
N ILE A 80 -6.54 -2.91 -5.86
CA ILE A 80 -7.99 -2.91 -6.03
C ILE A 80 -8.56 -1.68 -5.30
N ASP A 81 -9.77 -1.28 -5.66
CA ASP A 81 -10.41 -0.10 -5.07
C ASP A 81 -10.78 -0.28 -3.59
N LYS A 82 -11.04 0.85 -2.91
CA LYS A 82 -11.32 0.90 -1.47
C LYS A 82 -12.40 -0.10 -1.08
N ASP A 83 -13.52 -0.06 -1.78
CA ASP A 83 -14.72 -0.86 -1.46
C ASP A 83 -14.72 -2.23 -2.17
N THR A 84 -13.63 -2.58 -2.85
CA THR A 84 -13.43 -3.91 -3.43
C THR A 84 -12.67 -4.78 -2.42
N SER A 85 -13.27 -5.91 -2.04
CA SER A 85 -12.59 -6.98 -1.32
C SER A 85 -11.94 -7.96 -2.27
N GLY A 86 -10.85 -8.59 -1.87
CA GLY A 86 -10.28 -9.69 -2.64
C GLY A 86 -8.79 -9.91 -2.40
N LEU A 87 -8.26 -10.86 -3.17
CA LEU A 87 -6.87 -11.25 -3.09
C LEU A 87 -5.95 -10.20 -3.72
N LEU A 88 -4.89 -9.88 -3.00
CA LEU A 88 -3.76 -9.09 -3.48
C LEU A 88 -2.48 -9.91 -3.29
N VAL A 89 -1.63 -9.89 -4.32
CA VAL A 89 -0.27 -10.43 -4.24
C VAL A 89 0.67 -9.28 -3.86
N ILE A 90 1.53 -9.53 -2.89
CA ILE A 90 2.55 -8.61 -2.39
C ILE A 90 3.92 -9.24 -2.60
N ALA A 91 4.81 -8.56 -3.31
CA ALA A 91 6.17 -9.02 -3.53
C ALA A 91 7.02 -8.81 -2.26
N LYS A 92 7.72 -9.85 -1.80
CA LYS A 92 8.72 -9.77 -0.72
C LYS A 92 10.15 -9.60 -1.26
N THR A 93 10.38 -9.91 -2.53
CA THR A 93 11.71 -9.86 -3.16
C THR A 93 11.71 -9.03 -4.45
N GLU A 94 12.88 -8.47 -4.78
CA GLU A 94 13.08 -7.67 -5.99
C GLU A 94 12.79 -8.45 -7.28
N GLU A 95 13.08 -9.75 -7.31
CA GLU A 95 12.78 -10.60 -8.47
C GLU A 95 11.27 -10.64 -8.77
N VAL A 96 10.44 -10.77 -7.72
CA VAL A 96 8.99 -10.83 -7.88
C VAL A 96 8.40 -9.47 -8.26
N ILE A 97 8.92 -8.35 -7.72
CA ILE A 97 8.32 -7.04 -7.99
C ILE A 97 8.58 -6.51 -9.41
N GLN A 98 9.60 -7.05 -10.08
CA GLN A 98 10.01 -6.64 -11.43
C GLN A 98 9.37 -7.48 -12.55
N SER A 99 8.62 -8.51 -12.18
CA SER A 99 7.97 -9.47 -13.08
C SER A 99 6.70 -8.93 -13.75
#